data_AF-A0A948MMA1-F1
#
_entry.id   AF-A0A948MMA1-F1
#
_cell.length_a   1.000
_cell.length_b   1.000
_cell.length_c   1.000
_cell.angle_alpha   90.00
_cell.angle_beta   90.00
_cell.angle_gamma   90.00
#
_symmetry.space_group_name_H-M   'P 1'
#
loop_
_entity.id
_entity.type
_entity.pdbx_description
1 polymer ?
#
loop_
_entity_poly.entity_id
_entity_poly.type
_entity_poly.pdbx_seq_one_letter_code
_entity_poly.pdbx_strand_id
1 'polypeptide(L)'
;MTKWVYSFGDGKADGSAAMRNLLGGKGANLAEMSSLGLPVPPGFTISTEVCTHYYDNGNQYPTELKAQADAALAVLEKALGMKFGDPADPLLVSVRSGARASMPGMMDTVLNLGLNDITVEGLAKKSGDPRFAYDSYRRFIQMYGDVVLEVDHGHFEEILESAKDEKGYRLDTEMTADDWKAVVTSYKAKVEEELGRPFPQDPQEQLWGAIGAVFGSWMNQRAIVYRRLHDIP
;
A
#
# COMPACT_ATOMS: atom_id res chain seq x y z
N MET A 1 28.00 -3.70 -2.58
CA MET A 1 26.66 -4.03 -2.09
C MET A 1 25.66 -3.55 -3.13
N THR A 2 24.79 -4.42 -3.64
CA THR A 2 23.84 -4.08 -4.71
C THR A 2 22.76 -3.13 -4.17
N LYS A 3 22.41 -2.09 -4.92
CA LYS A 3 21.37 -1.13 -4.54
C LYS A 3 20.02 -1.60 -5.08
N TRP A 4 19.08 -1.90 -4.19
CA TRP A 4 17.75 -2.40 -4.51
C TRP A 4 16.66 -1.35 -4.36
N VAL A 5 16.90 -0.34 -3.50
CA VAL A 5 15.92 0.71 -3.14
C VAL A 5 16.44 2.08 -3.57
N TYR A 6 15.57 2.87 -4.19
CA TYR A 6 15.88 4.18 -4.78
C TYR A 6 14.90 5.23 -4.25
N SER A 7 15.40 6.19 -3.46
CA SER A 7 14.58 7.24 -2.86
C SER A 7 14.31 8.40 -3.81
N PHE A 8 13.20 9.11 -3.57
CA PHE A 8 12.83 10.37 -4.24
C PHE A 8 12.09 11.28 -3.25
N GLY A 9 12.17 12.60 -3.43
CA GLY A 9 11.51 13.60 -2.59
C GLY A 9 12.39 14.83 -2.34
N ASP A 10 11.77 15.92 -1.90
CA ASP A 10 12.46 17.16 -1.47
C ASP A 10 13.49 17.68 -2.50
N GLY A 11 13.08 17.71 -3.77
CA GLY A 11 13.94 18.19 -4.87
C GLY A 11 15.07 17.24 -5.28
N LYS A 12 15.10 16.00 -4.76
CA LYS A 12 16.18 15.03 -5.00
C LYS A 12 15.64 13.65 -5.34
N ALA A 13 16.39 12.91 -6.14
CA ALA A 13 16.13 11.49 -6.36
C ALA A 13 17.42 10.71 -6.61
N ASP A 14 17.40 9.44 -6.21
CA ASP A 14 18.43 8.45 -6.52
C ASP A 14 18.35 7.91 -7.96
N GLY A 15 17.23 8.21 -8.65
CA GLY A 15 16.93 7.75 -10.00
C GLY A 15 16.64 8.89 -10.97
N SER A 16 16.29 8.54 -12.21
CA SER A 16 15.88 9.49 -13.26
C SER A 16 14.96 8.81 -14.28
N ALA A 17 14.38 9.60 -15.20
CA ALA A 17 13.57 9.07 -16.30
C ALA A 17 14.31 8.01 -17.15
N ALA A 18 15.64 8.10 -17.26
CA ALA A 18 16.46 7.14 -18.01
C ALA A 18 16.47 5.74 -17.37
N MET A 19 16.17 5.64 -16.07
CA MET A 19 16.18 4.38 -15.31
C MET A 19 14.84 3.64 -15.37
N ARG A 20 14.00 3.91 -16.38
CA ARG A 20 12.69 3.25 -16.59
C ARG A 20 12.75 1.72 -16.55
N ASN A 21 13.82 1.12 -17.06
CA ASN A 21 13.98 -0.32 -17.00
C ASN A 21 14.20 -0.81 -15.57
N LEU A 22 14.92 -0.05 -14.75
CA LEU A 22 15.23 -0.44 -13.38
C LEU A 22 14.08 -0.12 -12.41
N LEU A 23 13.47 1.06 -12.53
CA LEU A 23 12.48 1.60 -11.59
C LEU A 23 11.03 1.45 -12.06
N GLY A 24 10.82 0.91 -13.26
CA GLY A 24 9.53 0.97 -13.94
C GLY A 24 9.16 2.39 -14.38
N GLY A 25 8.06 2.51 -15.14
CA GLY A 25 7.60 3.81 -15.64
C GLY A 25 7.19 4.78 -14.53
N LYS A 26 6.49 4.29 -13.50
CA LYS A 26 6.02 5.12 -12.37
C LYS A 26 7.19 5.61 -11.51
N GLY A 27 8.09 4.71 -11.11
CA GLY A 27 9.24 5.05 -10.25
C GLY A 27 10.21 6.01 -10.95
N ALA A 28 10.51 5.78 -12.24
CA ALA A 28 11.36 6.68 -13.01
C ALA A 28 10.74 8.08 -13.17
N ASN A 29 9.43 8.18 -13.42
CA ASN A 29 8.74 9.47 -13.51
C ASN A 29 8.66 10.19 -12.16
N LEU A 30 8.46 9.48 -11.05
CA LEU A 30 8.50 10.08 -9.70
C LEU A 30 9.88 10.67 -9.39
N ALA A 31 10.94 9.94 -9.72
CA ALA A 31 12.31 10.42 -9.57
C ALA A 31 12.60 11.65 -10.44
N GLU A 32 12.13 11.65 -11.69
CA GLU A 32 12.25 12.80 -12.61
C GLU A 32 11.52 14.02 -12.07
N MET A 33 10.23 13.89 -11.73
CA MET A 33 9.42 14.98 -11.20
C MET A 33 10.02 15.56 -9.91
N SER A 34 10.52 14.70 -9.02
CA SER A 34 11.17 15.14 -7.79
C SER A 34 12.47 15.89 -8.08
N SER A 35 13.28 15.43 -9.03
CA SER A 35 14.54 16.10 -9.42
C SER A 35 14.30 17.43 -10.13
N LEU A 36 13.15 17.59 -10.78
CA LEU A 36 12.67 18.86 -11.35
C LEU A 36 12.15 19.84 -10.30
N GLY A 37 12.11 19.46 -9.02
CA GLY A 37 11.61 20.31 -7.93
C GLY A 37 10.08 20.43 -7.88
N LEU A 38 9.35 19.55 -8.55
CA LEU A 38 7.89 19.49 -8.43
C LEU A 38 7.50 19.00 -7.02
N PRO A 39 6.34 19.40 -6.48
CA PRO A 39 5.88 19.01 -5.15
C PRO A 39 5.40 17.54 -5.13
N VAL A 40 6.35 16.62 -5.21
CA VAL A 40 6.13 15.17 -5.13
C VAL A 40 6.27 14.73 -3.66
N PRO A 41 5.27 14.07 -3.07
CA PRO A 41 5.42 13.46 -1.76
C PRO A 41 6.64 12.51 -1.72
N PRO A 42 7.49 12.57 -0.68
CA PRO A 42 8.70 11.75 -0.62
C PRO A 42 8.35 10.26 -0.56
N GLY A 43 9.22 9.44 -1.15
CA GLY A 43 8.99 8.02 -1.31
C GLY A 43 10.24 7.26 -1.72
N PHE A 44 10.10 5.97 -1.96
CA PHE A 44 11.15 5.16 -2.56
C PHE A 44 10.56 4.12 -3.51
N THR A 45 11.40 3.67 -4.44
CA THR A 45 11.08 2.61 -5.41
C THR A 45 11.96 1.40 -5.12
N ILE A 46 11.34 0.23 -5.00
CA ILE A 46 12.05 -1.05 -5.04
C ILE A 46 12.25 -1.44 -6.50
N SER A 47 13.49 -1.68 -6.90
CA SER A 47 13.85 -1.93 -8.29
C SER A 47 13.22 -3.22 -8.84
N THR A 48 13.00 -3.24 -10.16
CA THR A 48 12.51 -4.42 -10.90
C THR A 48 13.46 -5.61 -10.82
N GLU A 49 14.75 -5.40 -10.57
CA GLU A 49 15.73 -6.48 -10.40
C GLU A 49 15.44 -7.31 -9.14
N VAL A 50 14.77 -6.74 -8.14
CA VAL A 50 14.28 -7.50 -6.98
C VAL A 50 13.21 -8.51 -7.40
N CYS A 51 12.33 -8.14 -8.34
CA CYS A 51 11.31 -9.06 -8.87
C CYS A 51 11.97 -10.23 -9.59
N THR A 52 12.97 -9.96 -10.42
CA THR A 52 13.78 -11.00 -11.09
C THR A 52 14.47 -11.90 -10.06
N HIS A 53 15.17 -11.30 -9.08
CA HIS A 53 15.82 -12.06 -8.02
C HIS A 53 14.84 -12.94 -7.24
N TYR A 54 13.66 -12.41 -6.91
CA TYR A 54 12.62 -13.13 -6.18
C TYR A 54 12.23 -14.42 -6.90
N TYR A 55 11.93 -14.36 -8.20
CA TYR A 55 11.55 -15.55 -8.97
C TYR A 55 12.75 -16.49 -9.24
N ASP A 56 13.94 -15.96 -9.51
CA ASP A 56 15.13 -16.76 -9.77
C ASP A 56 15.63 -17.53 -8.52
N ASN A 57 15.30 -17.05 -7.32
CA ASN A 57 15.76 -17.62 -6.05
C ASN A 57 14.63 -18.30 -5.26
N GLY A 58 13.61 -18.82 -5.95
CA GLY A 58 12.56 -19.62 -5.33
C GLY A 58 11.66 -18.80 -4.38
N ASN A 59 11.27 -17.60 -4.83
CA ASN A 59 10.41 -16.66 -4.10
C ASN A 59 11.06 -16.11 -2.81
N GLN A 60 12.38 -15.88 -2.85
CA GLN A 60 13.13 -15.30 -1.73
C GLN A 60 13.67 -13.92 -2.09
N TYR A 61 13.59 -12.98 -1.15
CA TYR A 61 14.15 -11.65 -1.34
C TYR A 61 15.67 -11.63 -1.15
N PRO A 62 16.38 -10.68 -1.80
CA PRO A 62 17.76 -10.38 -1.43
C PRO A 62 17.85 -10.08 0.07
N THR A 63 18.86 -10.63 0.75
CA THR A 63 19.01 -10.51 2.21
C THR A 63 19.18 -9.06 2.66
N GLU A 64 19.75 -8.20 1.80
CA GLU A 64 19.94 -6.78 2.08
C GLU A 64 18.71 -5.91 1.79
N LEU A 65 17.69 -6.44 1.11
CA LEU A 65 16.53 -5.65 0.70
C LEU A 65 15.83 -5.02 1.91
N LYS A 66 15.65 -5.81 2.98
CA LYS A 66 14.96 -5.35 4.19
C LYS A 66 15.66 -4.16 4.83
N ALA A 67 16.97 -4.26 5.01
CA ALA A 67 17.76 -3.18 5.58
C ALA A 67 17.73 -1.90 4.72
N GLN A 68 17.71 -2.04 3.39
CA GLN A 68 17.59 -0.88 2.49
C GLN A 68 16.20 -0.24 2.52
N ALA A 69 15.13 -1.04 2.59
CA ALA A 69 13.77 -0.53 2.73
C ALA A 69 13.57 0.18 4.07
N ASP A 70 14.06 -0.41 5.17
CA ASP A 70 14.02 0.20 6.50
C ASP A 70 14.80 1.53 6.54
N ALA A 71 15.97 1.60 5.89
CA ALA A 71 16.74 2.82 5.78
C ALA A 71 16.03 3.91 4.94
N ALA A 72 15.38 3.53 3.84
CA ALA A 72 14.61 4.46 3.03
C ALA A 72 13.38 4.98 3.79
N LEU A 73 12.69 4.12 4.53
CA LEU A 73 11.56 4.51 5.38
C LEU A 73 11.99 5.50 6.47
N ALA A 74 13.14 5.29 7.12
CA ALA A 74 13.68 6.23 8.10
C ALA A 74 14.01 7.61 7.49
N VAL A 75 14.41 7.66 6.21
CA VAL A 75 14.59 8.93 5.48
C VAL A 75 13.24 9.64 5.27
N LEU A 76 12.18 8.90 4.92
CA LEU A 76 10.83 9.44 4.81
C LEU A 76 10.33 10.01 6.14
N GLU A 77 10.48 9.24 7.23
CA GLU A 77 10.10 9.67 8.57
C GLU A 77 10.77 11.00 8.95
N LYS A 78 12.08 11.10 8.70
CA LYS A 78 12.85 12.32 8.96
C LYS A 78 12.38 13.50 8.10
N ALA A 79 12.08 13.25 6.82
CA ALA A 79 11.66 14.29 5.90
C ALA A 79 10.27 14.86 6.24
N LEU A 80 9.37 14.00 6.71
CA LEU A 80 7.98 14.37 7.03
C LEU A 80 7.77 14.74 8.51
N GLY A 81 8.73 14.43 9.38
CA GLY A 81 8.59 14.62 10.83
C GLY A 81 7.55 13.70 11.48
N MET A 82 7.19 12.60 10.81
CA MET A 82 6.20 11.61 11.25
C MET A 82 6.88 10.25 11.41
N LYS A 83 6.30 9.33 12.18
CA LYS A 83 6.85 7.99 12.37
C LYS A 83 5.89 6.90 11.92
N PHE A 84 6.43 5.88 11.26
CA PHE A 84 5.65 4.75 10.77
C PHE A 84 5.20 3.90 11.95
N GLY A 85 3.89 3.86 12.17
CA GLY A 85 3.28 3.19 13.33
C GLY A 85 3.19 4.04 14.61
N ASP A 86 3.49 5.33 14.57
CA ASP A 86 3.35 6.21 15.73
C ASP A 86 1.86 6.48 16.03
N PRO A 87 1.37 6.24 17.27
CA PRO A 87 -0.04 6.43 17.62
C PRO A 87 -0.46 7.89 17.77
N ALA A 88 0.48 8.83 17.87
CA ALA A 88 0.20 10.25 18.00
C ALA A 88 0.34 10.98 16.66
N ASP A 89 1.41 10.68 15.90
CA ASP A 89 1.64 11.27 14.58
C ASP A 89 2.07 10.22 13.52
N PRO A 90 1.09 9.44 13.00
CA PRO A 90 1.39 8.32 12.12
C PRO A 90 1.83 8.77 10.73
N LEU A 91 2.97 8.26 10.28
CA LEU A 91 3.30 8.21 8.86
C LEU A 91 2.45 7.12 8.19
N LEU A 92 1.72 7.49 7.14
CA LEU A 92 0.99 6.56 6.28
C LEU A 92 1.60 6.56 4.89
N VAL A 93 1.63 5.39 4.25
CA VAL A 93 2.22 5.24 2.91
C VAL A 93 1.22 4.62 1.93
N SER A 94 1.47 4.85 0.64
CA SER A 94 0.79 4.11 -0.43
C SER A 94 1.76 3.15 -1.10
N VAL A 95 1.31 1.92 -1.37
CA VAL A 95 2.07 0.93 -2.13
C VAL A 95 1.45 0.79 -3.51
N ARG A 96 2.26 0.95 -4.56
CA ARG A 96 1.80 1.00 -5.95
C ARG A 96 2.73 0.16 -6.82
N SER A 97 2.15 -0.79 -7.54
CA SER A 97 2.89 -1.60 -8.51
C SER A 97 3.34 -0.74 -9.72
N GLY A 98 4.52 -1.05 -10.27
CA GLY A 98 5.09 -0.33 -11.41
C GLY A 98 6.03 -1.22 -12.23
N ALA A 99 5.65 -1.51 -13.48
CA ALA A 99 6.48 -2.26 -14.43
C ALA A 99 7.13 -1.34 -15.46
N ARG A 100 8.04 -1.90 -16.28
CA ARG A 100 8.69 -1.20 -17.41
C ARG A 100 7.65 -0.74 -18.44
N ALA A 101 6.74 -1.64 -18.80
CA ALA A 101 5.58 -1.38 -19.64
C ALA A 101 4.34 -1.14 -18.77
N SER A 102 3.37 -0.38 -19.30
CA SER A 102 2.07 -0.24 -18.64
C SER A 102 1.35 -1.58 -18.71
N MET A 103 1.01 -2.14 -17.55
CA MET A 103 0.34 -3.44 -17.44
C MET A 103 -0.94 -3.30 -16.61
N PRO A 104 -2.12 -3.27 -17.26
CA PRO A 104 -3.40 -3.50 -16.61
C PRO A 104 -3.42 -4.90 -15.98
N GLY A 105 -3.83 -5.00 -14.72
CA GLY A 105 -3.93 -6.26 -14.00
C GLY A 105 -2.73 -6.62 -13.11
N MET A 106 -1.72 -5.76 -13.00
CA MET A 106 -0.85 -5.77 -11.82
C MET A 106 -1.62 -5.30 -10.58
N MET A 107 -1.12 -5.65 -9.39
CA MET A 107 -1.73 -5.29 -8.10
C MET A 107 -2.25 -3.86 -8.08
N ASP A 108 -3.50 -3.70 -7.64
CA ASP A 108 -4.13 -2.42 -7.42
C ASP A 108 -3.43 -1.63 -6.31
N THR A 109 -3.64 -0.32 -6.29
CA THR A 109 -2.98 0.57 -5.33
C THR A 109 -3.55 0.36 -3.93
N VAL A 110 -2.67 0.16 -2.93
CA VAL A 110 -3.05 0.20 -1.51
C VAL A 110 -2.72 1.58 -0.97
N LEU A 111 -3.72 2.30 -0.46
CA LEU A 111 -3.55 3.58 0.23
C LEU A 111 -3.66 3.39 1.74
N ASN A 112 -3.20 4.38 2.51
CA ASN A 112 -3.34 4.47 3.97
C ASN A 112 -2.67 3.31 4.74
N LEU A 113 -1.66 2.66 4.15
CA LEU A 113 -0.90 1.61 4.81
C LEU A 113 -0.16 2.19 6.02
N GLY A 114 -0.26 1.51 7.16
CA GLY A 114 0.18 1.98 8.47
C GLY A 114 -0.99 2.31 9.42
N LEU A 115 -2.23 2.31 8.92
CA LEU A 115 -3.41 2.38 9.77
C LEU A 115 -3.62 1.07 10.54
N ASN A 116 -3.87 1.22 11.83
CA ASN A 116 -4.25 0.17 12.77
C ASN A 116 -5.10 0.80 13.90
N ASP A 117 -5.47 0.01 14.90
CA ASP A 117 -6.36 0.46 15.97
C ASP A 117 -5.80 1.62 16.82
N ILE A 118 -4.47 1.80 16.86
CA ILE A 118 -3.83 2.89 17.62
C ILE A 118 -3.46 4.09 16.75
N THR A 119 -3.07 3.89 15.49
CA THR A 119 -2.68 4.97 14.57
C THR A 119 -3.89 5.68 13.99
N VAL A 120 -5.04 5.02 13.85
CA VAL A 120 -6.29 5.68 13.43
C VAL A 120 -6.73 6.75 14.43
N GLU A 121 -6.49 6.54 15.73
CA GLU A 121 -6.75 7.52 16.78
C GLU A 121 -5.81 8.73 16.68
N GLY A 122 -4.54 8.51 16.33
CA GLY A 122 -3.59 9.58 16.01
C GLY A 122 -4.05 10.40 14.81
N LEU A 123 -4.48 9.74 13.74
CA LEU A 123 -5.03 10.39 12.54
C LEU A 123 -6.28 11.21 12.86
N ALA A 124 -7.21 10.66 13.65
CA ALA A 124 -8.41 11.37 14.08
C ALA A 124 -8.09 12.65 14.87
N LYS A 125 -7.14 12.58 15.80
CA LYS A 125 -6.70 13.75 16.58
C LYS A 125 -6.02 14.79 15.72
N LYS A 126 -5.11 14.37 14.82
CA LYS A 126 -4.33 15.28 13.98
C LYS A 126 -5.18 15.98 12.92
N SER A 127 -6.15 15.27 12.34
CA SER A 127 -7.08 15.84 11.35
C SER A 127 -8.21 16.65 12.00
N GLY A 128 -8.53 16.41 13.27
CA GLY A 128 -9.72 16.96 13.90
C GLY A 128 -11.03 16.36 13.36
N ASP A 129 -10.95 15.28 12.58
CA ASP A 129 -12.07 14.63 11.92
C ASP A 129 -12.02 13.10 12.14
N PRO A 130 -12.66 12.60 13.22
CA PRO A 130 -12.71 11.17 13.48
C PRO A 130 -13.47 10.39 12.41
N ARG A 131 -14.44 11.01 11.73
CA ARG A 131 -15.19 10.35 10.67
C ARG A 131 -14.27 10.08 9.47
N PHE A 132 -13.45 11.05 9.08
CA PHE A 132 -12.42 10.87 8.04
C PHE A 132 -11.41 9.78 8.40
N ALA A 133 -10.91 9.77 9.64
CA ALA A 133 -9.90 8.79 10.06
C ALA A 133 -10.45 7.35 9.98
N TYR A 134 -11.67 7.13 10.48
CA TYR A 134 -12.29 5.81 10.46
C TYR A 134 -12.82 5.40 9.08
N ASP A 135 -13.26 6.33 8.23
CA ASP A 135 -13.54 6.03 6.80
C ASP A 135 -12.26 5.64 6.06
N SER A 136 -11.14 6.31 6.36
CA SER A 136 -9.83 5.95 5.80
C SER A 136 -9.39 4.56 6.26
N TYR A 137 -9.65 4.21 7.53
CA TYR A 137 -9.28 2.91 8.09
C TYR A 137 -10.14 1.77 7.54
N ARG A 138 -11.47 1.92 7.45
CA ARG A 138 -12.30 0.88 6.82
C ARG A 138 -11.93 0.66 5.35
N ARG A 139 -11.62 1.73 4.61
CA ARG A 139 -11.17 1.63 3.21
C ARG A 139 -9.83 0.92 3.13
N PHE A 140 -8.91 1.22 4.04
CA PHE A 140 -7.63 0.51 4.12
C PHE A 140 -7.83 -0.99 4.37
N ILE A 141 -8.65 -1.37 5.35
CA ILE A 141 -8.91 -2.78 5.65
C ILE A 141 -9.52 -3.50 4.44
N GLN A 142 -10.48 -2.87 3.76
CA GLN A 142 -11.08 -3.43 2.54
C GLN A 142 -10.06 -3.59 1.41
N MET A 143 -9.30 -2.53 1.08
CA MET A 143 -8.29 -2.57 0.02
C MET A 143 -7.17 -3.55 0.33
N TYR A 144 -6.67 -3.57 1.57
CA TYR A 144 -5.62 -4.49 1.99
C TYR A 144 -6.14 -5.93 2.08
N GLY A 145 -7.34 -6.12 2.59
CA GLY A 145 -8.04 -7.40 2.67
C GLY A 145 -8.19 -8.04 1.29
N ASP A 146 -8.72 -7.30 0.32
CA ASP A 146 -8.89 -7.76 -1.06
C ASP A 146 -7.53 -7.95 -1.77
N VAL A 147 -6.72 -6.90 -1.82
CA VAL A 147 -5.56 -6.88 -2.71
C VAL A 147 -4.34 -7.61 -2.14
N VAL A 148 -4.16 -7.63 -0.81
CA VAL A 148 -2.99 -8.25 -0.15
C VAL A 148 -3.33 -9.58 0.51
N LEU A 149 -4.50 -9.68 1.14
CA LEU A 149 -4.91 -10.88 1.86
C LEU A 149 -5.81 -11.80 1.03
N GLU A 150 -6.22 -11.39 -0.17
CA GLU A 150 -7.08 -12.13 -1.10
C GLU A 150 -8.45 -12.52 -0.50
N VAL A 151 -8.97 -11.68 0.40
CA VAL A 151 -10.34 -11.79 0.95
C VAL A 151 -11.32 -11.16 -0.03
N ASP A 152 -12.35 -11.91 -0.44
CA ASP A 152 -13.29 -11.45 -1.46
C ASP A 152 -13.93 -10.08 -1.11
N HIS A 153 -13.84 -9.15 -2.06
CA HIS A 153 -14.34 -7.80 -1.92
C HIS A 153 -15.84 -7.74 -1.55
N GLY A 154 -16.64 -8.70 -2.03
CA GLY A 154 -18.07 -8.77 -1.80
C GLY A 154 -18.44 -8.87 -0.32
N HIS A 155 -17.63 -9.55 0.49
CA HIS A 155 -17.85 -9.62 1.93
C HIS A 155 -17.82 -8.25 2.62
N PHE A 156 -16.93 -7.37 2.20
CA PHE A 156 -16.86 -6.01 2.75
C PHE A 156 -18.07 -5.17 2.33
N GLU A 157 -18.48 -5.28 1.07
CA GLU A 157 -19.67 -4.57 0.55
C GLU A 157 -20.96 -5.04 1.25
N GLU A 158 -21.13 -6.35 1.47
CA GLU A 158 -22.28 -6.90 2.20
C GLU A 158 -22.37 -6.35 3.63
N ILE A 159 -21.25 -6.27 4.34
CA ILE A 159 -21.18 -5.71 5.70
C ILE A 159 -21.55 -4.21 5.67
N LEU A 160 -21.02 -3.45 4.70
CA LEU A 160 -21.28 -2.03 4.57
C LEU A 160 -22.75 -1.73 4.26
N GLU A 161 -23.34 -2.44 3.30
CA GLU A 161 -24.75 -2.28 2.96
C GLU A 161 -25.65 -2.65 4.15
N SER A 162 -25.36 -3.74 4.84
CA SER A 162 -26.11 -4.14 6.04
C SER A 162 -26.07 -3.05 7.13
N ALA A 163 -24.88 -2.48 7.38
CA ALA A 163 -24.72 -1.41 8.36
C ALA A 163 -25.50 -0.14 7.99
N LYS A 164 -25.59 0.19 6.69
CA LYS A 164 -26.40 1.32 6.20
C LYS A 164 -27.90 1.04 6.35
N ASP A 165 -28.34 -0.16 5.97
CA ASP A 165 -29.75 -0.57 6.04
C ASP A 165 -30.28 -0.56 7.47
N GLU A 166 -29.49 -1.03 8.45
CA GLU A 166 -29.84 -0.98 9.88
C GLU A 166 -30.09 0.45 10.41
N LYS A 167 -29.46 1.45 9.78
CA LYS A 167 -29.59 2.88 10.12
C LYS A 167 -30.57 3.63 9.22
N GLY A 168 -31.05 3.00 8.15
CA GLY A 168 -31.86 3.65 7.12
C GLY A 168 -31.09 4.66 6.26
N TYR A 169 -29.76 4.54 6.19
CA TYR A 169 -28.93 5.36 5.32
C TYR A 169 -28.93 4.83 3.88
N ARG A 170 -28.69 5.71 2.91
CA ARG A 170 -28.58 5.35 1.49
C ARG A 170 -27.18 5.58 0.94
N LEU A 171 -26.43 6.50 1.54
CA LEU A 171 -25.11 6.92 1.09
C LEU A 171 -24.10 6.72 2.21
N ASP A 172 -22.90 6.25 1.86
CA ASP A 172 -21.74 6.19 2.77
C ASP A 172 -21.48 7.54 3.45
N THR A 173 -21.81 8.65 2.79
CA THR A 173 -21.59 9.98 3.36
C THR A 173 -22.41 10.26 4.62
N GLU A 174 -23.51 9.55 4.82
CA GLU A 174 -24.40 9.67 5.98
C GLU A 174 -23.86 8.96 7.23
N MET A 175 -22.91 8.03 7.05
CA MET A 175 -22.30 7.28 8.14
C MET A 175 -21.49 8.19 9.06
N THR A 176 -21.68 8.01 10.37
CA THR A 176 -20.97 8.74 11.41
C THR A 176 -19.63 8.08 11.74
N ALA A 177 -18.81 8.74 12.57
CA ALA A 177 -17.56 8.15 13.04
C ALA A 177 -17.77 6.86 13.85
N ASP A 178 -18.83 6.78 14.65
CA ASP A 178 -19.12 5.59 15.45
C ASP A 178 -19.69 4.44 14.59
N ASP A 179 -20.45 4.77 13.54
CA ASP A 179 -20.86 3.77 12.55
C ASP A 179 -19.63 3.17 11.85
N TRP A 180 -18.65 4.01 11.48
CA TRP A 180 -17.39 3.52 10.90
C TRP A 180 -16.56 2.66 11.84
N LYS A 181 -16.52 2.96 13.14
CA LYS A 181 -15.88 2.09 14.14
C LYS A 181 -16.51 0.70 14.18
N ALA A 182 -17.84 0.63 14.10
CA ALA A 182 -18.57 -0.63 14.05
C ALA A 182 -18.22 -1.41 12.76
N VAL A 183 -18.24 -0.75 11.60
CA VAL A 183 -17.85 -1.36 10.32
C VAL A 183 -16.41 -1.87 10.34
N VAL A 184 -15.46 -1.09 10.86
CA VAL A 184 -14.04 -1.51 11.03
C VAL A 184 -13.95 -2.79 11.86
N THR A 185 -14.73 -2.89 12.94
CA THR A 185 -14.75 -4.08 13.79
C THR A 185 -15.26 -5.29 13.01
N SER A 186 -16.37 -5.14 12.29
CA SER A 186 -16.95 -6.22 11.46
C SER A 186 -16.01 -6.64 10.32
N TYR A 187 -15.31 -5.68 9.68
CA TYR A 187 -14.34 -5.99 8.63
C TYR A 187 -13.18 -6.83 9.14
N LYS A 188 -12.59 -6.45 10.30
CA LYS A 188 -11.50 -7.25 10.89
C LYS A 188 -11.96 -8.64 11.29
N ALA A 189 -13.18 -8.76 11.84
CA ALA A 189 -13.77 -10.05 12.17
C ALA A 189 -13.96 -10.93 10.93
N LYS A 190 -14.42 -10.34 9.82
CA LYS A 190 -14.57 -11.07 8.56
C LYS A 190 -13.24 -11.53 7.96
N VAL A 191 -12.20 -10.71 8.05
CA VAL A 191 -10.83 -11.13 7.67
C VAL A 191 -10.37 -12.33 8.52
N GLU A 192 -10.62 -12.31 9.82
CA GLU A 192 -10.27 -13.43 10.71
C GLU A 192 -11.08 -14.70 10.42
N GLU A 193 -12.36 -14.55 10.09
CA GLU A 193 -13.23 -15.65 9.66
C GLU A 193 -12.71 -16.33 8.38
N GLU A 194 -12.38 -15.57 7.35
CA GLU A 194 -11.94 -16.10 6.05
C GLU A 194 -10.53 -16.71 6.09
N LEU A 195 -9.63 -16.14 6.89
CA LEU A 195 -8.20 -16.52 6.87
C LEU A 195 -7.77 -17.35 8.08
N GLY A 196 -8.60 -17.44 9.12
CA GLY A 196 -8.24 -18.04 10.41
C GLY A 196 -7.15 -17.26 11.17
N ARG A 197 -6.89 -16.01 10.80
CA ARG A 197 -5.92 -15.12 11.44
C ARG A 197 -6.38 -13.65 11.38
N PRO A 198 -6.08 -12.84 12.39
CA PRO A 198 -6.58 -11.47 12.46
C PRO A 198 -5.93 -10.55 11.40
N PHE A 199 -6.61 -9.44 11.11
CA PHE A 199 -6.04 -8.38 10.27
C PHE A 199 -4.73 -7.83 10.90
N PRO A 200 -3.64 -7.69 10.13
CA PRO A 200 -2.33 -7.31 10.67
C PRO A 200 -2.36 -5.91 11.27
N GLN A 201 -1.99 -5.80 12.55
CA GLN A 201 -1.92 -4.52 13.27
C GLN A 201 -0.51 -3.91 13.24
N ASP A 202 0.54 -4.69 12.95
CA ASP A 202 1.91 -4.19 12.80
C ASP A 202 2.09 -3.54 11.41
N PRO A 203 2.37 -2.22 11.33
CA PRO A 203 2.63 -1.54 10.06
C PRO A 203 3.77 -2.16 9.25
N GLN A 204 4.78 -2.75 9.90
CA GLN A 204 5.87 -3.43 9.20
C GLN A 204 5.39 -4.72 8.53
N GLU A 205 4.57 -5.51 9.23
CA GLU A 205 3.92 -6.67 8.62
C GLU A 205 3.04 -6.25 7.44
N GLN A 206 2.27 -5.16 7.59
CA GLN A 206 1.47 -4.60 6.50
C GLN A 206 2.34 -4.24 5.28
N LEU A 207 3.45 -3.54 5.51
CA LEU A 207 4.34 -3.08 4.43
C LEU A 207 4.93 -4.27 3.66
N TRP A 208 5.44 -5.28 4.37
CA TRP A 208 6.03 -6.46 3.75
C TRP A 208 4.99 -7.37 3.09
N GLY A 209 3.78 -7.45 3.64
CA GLY A 209 2.64 -8.09 3.00
C GLY A 209 2.31 -7.43 1.66
N ALA A 210 2.20 -6.10 1.64
CA ALA A 210 1.92 -5.35 0.42
C ALA A 210 3.05 -5.49 -0.63
N ILE A 211 4.32 -5.45 -0.20
CA ILE A 211 5.47 -5.70 -1.10
C ILE A 211 5.37 -7.11 -1.71
N GLY A 212 5.04 -8.12 -0.89
CA GLY A 212 4.83 -9.50 -1.36
C GLY A 212 3.70 -9.62 -2.37
N ALA A 213 2.56 -8.98 -2.12
CA ALA A 213 1.44 -8.98 -3.04
C ALA A 213 1.78 -8.29 -4.37
N VAL A 214 2.57 -7.20 -4.36
CA VAL A 214 3.04 -6.56 -5.60
C VAL A 214 3.84 -7.55 -6.44
N PHE A 215 4.83 -8.23 -5.84
CA PHE A 215 5.65 -9.20 -6.57
C PHE A 215 4.82 -10.41 -7.03
N GLY A 216 3.99 -10.97 -6.16
CA GLY A 216 3.08 -12.08 -6.50
C GLY A 216 2.16 -11.75 -7.67
N SER A 217 1.66 -10.51 -7.75
CA SER A 217 0.78 -10.07 -8.84
C SER A 217 1.42 -10.12 -10.23
N TRP A 218 2.76 -10.13 -10.33
CA TRP A 218 3.45 -10.27 -11.61
C TRP A 218 3.13 -11.61 -12.31
N MET A 219 2.85 -12.65 -11.53
CA MET A 219 2.53 -13.99 -12.03
C MET A 219 1.06 -14.34 -11.94
N ASN A 220 0.18 -13.36 -11.68
CA ASN A 220 -1.25 -13.63 -11.73
C ASN A 220 -1.71 -13.92 -13.17
N GLN A 221 -2.82 -14.64 -13.31
CA GLN A 221 -3.29 -15.10 -14.62
C GLN A 221 -3.59 -13.92 -15.57
N ARG A 222 -4.12 -12.82 -15.05
CA ARG A 222 -4.44 -11.62 -15.83
C ARG A 222 -3.18 -10.97 -16.42
N ALA A 223 -2.12 -10.84 -15.63
CA ALA A 223 -0.84 -10.29 -16.05
C ALA A 223 -0.14 -11.21 -17.06
N ILE A 224 -0.16 -12.53 -16.83
CA ILE A 224 0.39 -13.52 -17.78
C ILE A 224 -0.31 -13.42 -19.14
N VAL A 225 -1.65 -13.39 -19.15
CA VAL A 225 -2.44 -13.28 -20.39
C VAL A 225 -2.16 -11.95 -21.06
N TYR A 226 -2.14 -10.84 -20.32
CA TYR A 226 -1.87 -9.52 -20.88
C TYR A 226 -0.47 -9.44 -21.51
N ARG A 227 0.56 -9.97 -20.83
CA ARG A 227 1.92 -10.01 -21.36
C ARG A 227 2.02 -10.81 -22.66
N ARG A 228 1.36 -11.96 -22.72
CA ARG A 228 1.29 -12.79 -23.93
C ARG A 228 0.61 -12.07 -25.09
N LEU A 229 -0.46 -11.32 -24.84
CA LEU A 229 -1.22 -10.61 -25.87
C LEU A 229 -0.49 -9.37 -26.43
N HIS A 230 0.44 -8.81 -25.65
CA HIS A 230 1.13 -7.55 -25.98
C HIS A 230 2.64 -7.72 -26.16
N ASP A 231 3.13 -8.95 -26.31
CA ASP A 231 4.55 -9.28 -26.49
C ASP A 231 5.47 -8.65 -25.43
N ILE A 232 4.98 -8.59 -24.18
CA ILE A 232 5.76 -8.14 -23.02
C ILE A 232 6.44 -9.37 -22.40
N PRO A 233 7.78 -9.37 -22.23
CA PRO A 233 8.50 -10.47 -21.59
C PRO A 233 8.03 -10.74 -20.15
#